data_AF-A0A7Z9HER7-F1
#
_entry.id   AF-A0A7Z9HER7-F1
#
_cell.length_a   1.000
_cell.length_b   1.000
_cell.length_c   1.000
_cell.angle_alpha   90.00
_cell.angle_beta   90.00
_cell.angle_gamma   90.00
#
_symmetry.space_group_name_H-M   'P 1'
#
loop_
_entity.id
_entity.type
_entity.pdbx_description
1 polymer ?
#
loop_
_entity_poly.entity_id
_entity_poly.type
_entity_poly.pdbx_seq_one_letter_code
_entity_poly.pdbx_strand_id
1 'polypeptide(L)'
;MLKDRLRANLTERKKNSDKTFTYSKFMQKSLGITIIFLFCFSGGLFFEQNLGAESQGRKIQSYVKNGTVLQARKREARILEQKNKGRKVKYYVLKKSVLQGRKSIAKMSANKMLETGLVTSKMVKNNHWFVKKPFQPRYTKVNIVSKYTPPEVNPEESDKISRKAL
;
A
#
# COMPACT_ATOMS: atom_id res chain seq x y z
N MET A 1 -17.22 -93.52 -45.44
CA MET A 1 -17.48 -92.36 -46.33
C MET A 1 -18.63 -91.45 -45.86
N LEU A 2 -19.90 -91.91 -45.79
CA LEU A 2 -21.02 -91.03 -45.39
C LEU A 2 -20.94 -90.58 -43.92
N LYS A 3 -20.58 -91.51 -43.03
CA LYS A 3 -20.44 -91.30 -41.58
C LYS A 3 -19.32 -90.30 -41.25
N ASP A 4 -18.23 -90.34 -42.01
CA ASP A 4 -17.07 -89.46 -41.84
C ASP A 4 -17.38 -88.04 -42.32
N ARG A 5 -18.11 -87.90 -43.44
CA ARG A 5 -18.62 -86.59 -43.91
C ARG A 5 -19.61 -85.96 -42.93
N LEU A 6 -20.45 -86.77 -42.29
CA LEU A 6 -21.39 -86.30 -41.26
C LEU A 6 -20.66 -85.80 -40.00
N ARG A 7 -19.64 -86.53 -39.53
CA ARG A 7 -18.80 -86.07 -38.42
C ARG A 7 -18.07 -84.78 -38.73
N ALA A 8 -17.45 -84.67 -39.91
CA ALA A 8 -16.73 -83.47 -40.33
C ALA A 8 -17.65 -82.22 -40.34
N ASN A 9 -18.85 -82.33 -40.94
CA ASN A 9 -19.83 -81.25 -40.96
C ASN A 9 -20.34 -80.85 -39.57
N LEU A 10 -20.54 -81.82 -38.66
CA LEU A 10 -20.93 -81.54 -37.28
C LEU A 10 -19.84 -80.81 -36.51
N THR A 11 -18.57 -81.20 -36.70
CA THR A 11 -17.44 -80.50 -36.09
C THR A 11 -17.25 -79.08 -36.63
N GLU A 12 -17.45 -78.85 -37.94
CA GLU A 12 -17.41 -77.51 -38.52
C GLU A 12 -18.54 -76.63 -38.00
N ARG A 13 -19.78 -77.13 -37.95
CA ARG A 13 -20.92 -76.38 -37.37
C ARG A 13 -20.68 -76.02 -35.92
N LYS A 14 -20.14 -76.96 -35.11
CA LYS A 14 -19.81 -76.70 -33.71
C LYS A 14 -18.72 -75.64 -33.57
N LYS A 15 -17.65 -75.74 -34.37
CA LYS A 15 -16.55 -74.77 -34.38
C LYS A 15 -17.01 -73.37 -34.81
N ASN A 16 -17.95 -73.27 -35.76
CA ASN A 16 -18.53 -71.99 -36.17
C ASN A 16 -19.47 -71.41 -35.11
N SER A 17 -20.27 -72.24 -34.43
CA SER A 17 -21.11 -71.82 -33.31
C SER A 17 -20.31 -71.32 -32.10
N ASP A 18 -19.18 -71.97 -31.80
CA ASP A 18 -18.32 -71.56 -30.69
C ASP A 18 -17.61 -70.23 -31.00
N LYS A 19 -17.22 -69.99 -32.26
CA LYS A 19 -16.63 -68.71 -32.72
C LYS A 19 -17.61 -67.55 -32.62
N THR A 20 -18.86 -67.73 -33.05
CA THR A 20 -19.89 -66.67 -32.95
C THR A 20 -20.26 -66.38 -31.50
N PHE A 21 -20.34 -67.39 -30.63
CA PHE A 21 -20.62 -67.20 -29.21
C PHE A 21 -19.48 -66.50 -28.45
N THR A 22 -18.23 -66.80 -28.80
CA THR A 22 -17.07 -66.10 -28.23
C THR A 22 -16.97 -64.65 -28.70
N TYR A 23 -17.28 -64.39 -29.98
CA TYR A 23 -17.32 -63.04 -30.53
C TYR A 23 -18.42 -62.17 -29.90
N SER A 24 -19.63 -62.72 -29.69
CA SER A 24 -20.72 -61.98 -29.04
C SER A 24 -20.41 -61.63 -27.58
N LYS A 25 -19.78 -62.55 -26.84
CA LYS A 25 -19.37 -62.35 -25.44
C LYS A 25 -18.24 -61.31 -25.32
N PHE A 26 -17.32 -61.28 -26.29
CA PHE A 26 -16.28 -60.27 -26.38
C PHE A 26 -16.86 -58.89 -26.70
N MET A 27 -17.75 -58.81 -27.69
CA MET A 27 -18.46 -57.58 -28.06
C MET A 27 -19.28 -57.01 -26.89
N GLN A 28 -19.93 -57.85 -26.11
CA GLN A 28 -20.72 -57.42 -24.95
C GLN A 28 -19.83 -56.88 -23.82
N LYS A 29 -18.65 -57.49 -23.60
CA LYS A 29 -17.65 -56.99 -22.64
C LYS A 29 -17.02 -55.68 -23.11
N SER A 30 -16.68 -55.57 -24.40
CA SER A 30 -16.07 -54.35 -24.93
C SER A 30 -17.05 -53.18 -24.86
N LEU A 31 -18.34 -53.41 -25.12
CA LEU A 31 -19.38 -52.37 -25.06
C LEU A 31 -19.50 -51.74 -23.66
N GLY A 32 -19.44 -52.56 -22.60
CA GLY A 32 -19.43 -52.06 -21.22
C GLY A 32 -18.19 -51.21 -20.90
N ILE A 33 -17.02 -51.61 -21.39
CA ILE A 33 -15.77 -50.85 -21.23
C ILE A 33 -15.87 -49.52 -21.98
N THR A 34 -16.40 -49.51 -23.20
CA THR A 34 -16.57 -48.30 -24.00
C THR A 34 -17.52 -47.30 -23.33
N ILE A 35 -18.62 -47.77 -22.73
CA ILE A 35 -19.56 -46.91 -21.99
C ILE A 35 -18.89 -46.27 -20.77
N ILE A 36 -18.12 -47.04 -20.00
CA ILE A 36 -17.38 -46.53 -18.83
C ILE A 36 -16.35 -45.48 -19.26
N PHE A 37 -15.63 -45.72 -20.37
CA PHE A 37 -14.70 -44.75 -20.93
C PHE A 37 -15.40 -43.47 -21.34
N LEU A 38 -16.53 -43.56 -22.06
CA LEU A 38 -17.32 -42.38 -22.46
C LEU A 38 -17.79 -41.56 -21.26
N PHE A 39 -18.24 -42.23 -20.19
CA PHE A 39 -18.71 -41.58 -18.98
C PHE A 39 -17.57 -40.92 -18.19
N CYS A 40 -16.41 -41.58 -18.09
CA CYS A 40 -15.22 -41.00 -17.47
C CYS A 40 -14.65 -39.80 -18.25
N PHE A 41 -14.61 -39.89 -19.59
CA PHE A 41 -14.07 -38.83 -20.43
C PHE A 41 -14.97 -37.59 -20.45
N SER A 42 -16.29 -37.80 -20.52
CA SER A 42 -17.25 -36.69 -20.46
C SER A 42 -17.28 -36.05 -19.07
N GLY A 43 -17.31 -36.85 -18.00
CA GLY A 43 -17.26 -36.34 -16.63
C GLY A 43 -16.03 -35.49 -16.36
N GLY A 44 -14.83 -35.96 -16.74
CA GLY A 44 -13.58 -35.23 -16.54
C GLY A 44 -13.52 -33.89 -17.28
N LEU A 45 -13.84 -33.89 -18.58
CA LEU A 45 -13.78 -32.69 -19.41
C LEU A 45 -14.76 -31.59 -18.98
N PHE A 46 -15.99 -31.97 -18.62
CA PHE A 46 -17.00 -30.99 -18.21
C PHE A 46 -16.79 -30.49 -16.77
N PHE A 47 -16.35 -31.33 -15.82
CA PHE A 47 -16.13 -30.85 -14.45
C PHE A 47 -14.88 -29.96 -14.32
N GLU A 48 -13.78 -30.30 -14.99
CA GLU A 48 -12.53 -29.56 -14.86
C GLU A 48 -12.63 -28.13 -15.44
N GLN A 49 -13.32 -27.98 -16.58
CA GLN A 49 -13.55 -26.66 -17.20
C GLN A 49 -14.49 -25.77 -16.36
N ASN A 50 -15.53 -26.35 -15.77
CA ASN A 50 -16.47 -25.60 -14.93
C ASN A 50 -15.81 -25.13 -13.62
N LEU A 51 -15.00 -25.98 -12.98
CA LEU A 51 -14.24 -25.60 -11.78
C LEU A 51 -13.20 -24.51 -12.07
N GLY A 52 -12.54 -24.58 -13.23
CA GLY A 52 -11.61 -23.56 -13.72
C GLY A 52 -12.29 -22.20 -13.89
N ALA A 53 -13.42 -22.15 -14.58
CA ALA A 53 -14.17 -20.92 -14.83
C ALA A 53 -14.72 -20.30 -13.54
N GLU A 54 -15.22 -21.10 -12.60
CA GLU A 54 -15.75 -20.62 -11.32
C GLU A 54 -14.64 -20.02 -10.43
N SER A 55 -13.45 -20.64 -10.45
CA SER A 55 -12.28 -20.13 -9.71
C SER A 55 -11.79 -18.78 -10.24
N GLN A 56 -11.81 -18.58 -11.57
CA GLN A 56 -11.42 -17.31 -12.17
C GLN A 56 -12.46 -16.21 -11.91
N GLY A 57 -13.76 -16.54 -11.99
CA GLY A 57 -14.83 -15.62 -11.63
C GLY A 57 -14.73 -15.12 -10.18
N ARG A 58 -14.44 -16.02 -9.22
CA ARG A 58 -14.20 -15.64 -7.83
C ARG A 58 -12.96 -14.74 -7.66
N LYS A 59 -11.86 -15.02 -8.36
CA LYS A 59 -10.67 -14.16 -8.33
C LYS A 59 -10.98 -12.75 -8.82
N ILE A 60 -11.70 -12.60 -9.93
CA ILE A 60 -12.09 -11.30 -10.48
C ILE A 60 -13.02 -10.56 -9.50
N GLN A 61 -14.01 -11.25 -8.94
CA GLN A 61 -14.93 -10.65 -7.95
C GLN A 61 -14.19 -10.18 -6.69
N SER A 62 -13.21 -10.96 -6.21
CA SER A 62 -12.38 -10.59 -5.06
C SER A 62 -11.50 -9.38 -5.37
N TYR A 63 -10.92 -9.30 -6.57
CA TYR A 63 -10.10 -8.17 -7.00
C TYR A 63 -10.91 -6.87 -7.04
N VAL A 64 -12.12 -6.91 -7.61
CA VAL A 64 -13.03 -5.76 -7.67
C VAL A 64 -13.47 -5.32 -6.26
N LYS A 65 -13.86 -6.25 -5.38
CA LYS A 65 -14.21 -5.95 -3.99
C LYS A 65 -13.03 -5.35 -3.21
N ASN A 66 -11.82 -5.87 -3.42
CA ASN A 66 -10.64 -5.36 -2.75
C ASN A 66 -10.23 -3.97 -3.25
N GLY A 67 -10.40 -3.70 -4.56
CA GLY A 67 -10.15 -2.38 -5.15
C GLY A 67 -11.06 -1.29 -4.58
N THR A 68 -12.36 -1.57 -4.46
CA THR A 68 -13.32 -0.60 -3.89
C THR A 68 -13.08 -0.35 -2.41
N VAL A 69 -12.79 -1.41 -1.63
CA VAL A 69 -12.41 -1.30 -0.21
C VAL A 69 -11.12 -0.49 -0.04
N LEU A 70 -10.12 -0.71 -0.89
CA LEU A 70 -8.86 0.03 -0.84
C LEU A 70 -9.08 1.52 -1.15
N GLN A 71 -9.93 1.84 -2.12
CA GLN A 71 -10.25 3.22 -2.47
C GLN A 71 -11.02 3.93 -1.34
N ALA A 72 -11.97 3.23 -0.70
CA ALA A 72 -12.69 3.74 0.47
C ALA A 72 -11.72 4.05 1.62
N ARG A 73 -10.81 3.13 1.97
CA ARG A 73 -9.79 3.35 3.00
C ARG A 73 -8.88 4.52 2.69
N LYS A 74 -8.44 4.68 1.43
CA LYS A 74 -7.64 5.85 1.00
C LYS A 74 -8.41 7.16 1.20
N ARG A 75 -9.72 7.17 0.93
CA ARG A 75 -10.56 8.36 1.11
C ARG A 75 -10.74 8.71 2.60
N GLU A 76 -11.01 7.72 3.43
CA GLU A 76 -11.14 7.90 4.88
C GLU A 76 -9.85 8.43 5.52
N ALA A 77 -8.69 7.88 5.11
CA ALA A 77 -7.39 8.36 5.59
C ALA A 77 -7.16 9.84 5.25
N ARG A 78 -7.48 10.28 4.02
CA ARG A 78 -7.39 11.70 3.62
C ARG A 78 -8.31 12.59 4.45
N ILE A 79 -9.54 12.15 4.71
CA ILE A 79 -10.50 12.90 5.54
C ILE A 79 -9.98 13.03 6.97
N LEU A 80 -9.43 11.96 7.54
CA LEU A 80 -8.85 11.98 8.88
C LEU A 80 -7.66 12.92 8.97
N GLU A 81 -6.78 12.92 7.96
CA GLU A 81 -5.64 13.82 7.87
C GLU A 81 -6.08 15.29 7.82
N GLN A 82 -7.07 15.62 6.98
CA GLN A 82 -7.65 16.97 6.92
C GLN A 82 -8.26 17.39 8.25
N LYS A 83 -9.00 16.51 8.93
CA LYS A 83 -9.55 16.77 10.28
C LYS A 83 -8.45 17.04 11.29
N ASN A 84 -7.36 16.27 11.27
CA ASN A 84 -6.22 16.47 12.17
C ASN A 84 -5.50 17.79 11.91
N LYS A 85 -5.30 18.18 10.65
CA LYS A 85 -4.76 19.50 10.28
C LYS A 85 -5.66 20.62 10.78
N GLY A 86 -6.98 20.52 10.58
CA GLY A 86 -7.95 21.49 11.11
C GLY A 86 -7.93 21.63 12.63
N ARG A 87 -7.81 20.51 13.36
CA ARG A 87 -7.66 20.51 14.84
C ARG A 87 -6.41 21.25 15.30
N LYS A 88 -5.26 21.06 14.63
CA LYS A 88 -4.02 21.79 14.96
C LYS A 88 -4.19 23.30 14.79
N VAL A 89 -4.82 23.74 13.70
CA VAL A 89 -5.09 25.16 13.45
C VAL A 89 -6.04 25.72 14.52
N LYS A 90 -7.15 25.04 14.81
CA LYS A 90 -8.10 25.46 15.86
C LYS A 90 -7.41 25.61 17.21
N TYR A 91 -6.59 24.64 17.60
CA TYR A 91 -5.85 24.69 18.85
C TYR A 91 -4.86 25.87 18.89
N TYR A 92 -4.13 26.11 17.80
CA TYR A 92 -3.21 27.24 17.70
C TYR A 92 -3.92 28.58 17.85
N VAL A 93 -5.05 28.77 17.17
CA VAL A 93 -5.86 30.00 17.26
C VAL A 93 -6.36 30.22 18.69
N LEU A 94 -6.93 29.19 19.32
CA LEU A 94 -7.41 29.27 20.72
C LEU A 94 -6.27 29.59 21.69
N LYS A 95 -5.11 28.94 21.54
CA LYS A 95 -3.96 29.19 22.42
C LYS A 95 -3.46 30.62 22.27
N LYS A 96 -3.37 31.14 21.04
CA LYS A 96 -2.98 32.53 20.76
C LYS A 96 -4.00 33.53 21.31
N SER A 97 -5.30 33.30 21.13
CA SER A 97 -6.34 34.20 21.61
C SER A 97 -6.39 34.25 23.15
N VAL A 98 -6.26 33.12 23.83
CA VAL A 98 -6.16 33.07 25.30
C VAL A 98 -4.94 33.84 25.80
N LEU A 99 -3.77 33.67 25.17
CA LEU A 99 -2.56 34.43 25.52
C LEU A 99 -2.74 35.94 25.29
N GLN A 100 -3.42 36.33 24.21
CA GLN A 100 -3.71 37.73 23.92
C GLN A 100 -4.69 38.33 24.94
N GLY A 101 -5.72 37.58 25.35
CA GLY A 101 -6.65 37.99 26.41
C GLY A 101 -5.96 38.13 27.76
N ARG A 102 -5.06 37.21 28.12
CA ARG A 102 -4.25 37.36 29.35
C ARG A 102 -3.33 38.58 29.28
N LYS A 103 -2.76 38.88 28.12
CA LYS A 103 -1.92 40.06 27.90
C LYS A 103 -2.72 41.36 28.03
N SER A 104 -3.97 41.41 27.53
CA SER A 104 -4.82 42.60 27.68
C SER A 104 -5.24 42.81 29.14
N ILE A 105 -5.56 41.74 29.87
CA ILE A 105 -5.87 41.81 31.32
C ILE A 105 -4.65 42.32 32.11
N ALA A 106 -3.46 41.79 31.85
CA ALA A 106 -2.24 42.24 32.51
C ALA A 106 -1.91 43.71 32.20
N LYS A 107 -2.11 44.15 30.95
CA LYS A 107 -1.94 45.55 30.55
C LYS A 107 -2.93 46.47 31.26
N MET A 108 -4.19 46.05 31.37
CA MET A 108 -5.22 46.80 32.09
C MET A 108 -4.91 46.90 33.59
N SER A 109 -4.45 45.80 34.21
CA SER A 109 -4.00 45.81 35.61
C SER A 109 -2.84 46.78 35.83
N ALA A 110 -1.83 46.77 34.95
CA ALA A 110 -0.70 47.70 35.04
C ALA A 110 -1.13 49.16 34.89
N ASN A 111 -2.07 49.46 34.00
CA ASN A 111 -2.63 50.80 33.86
C ASN A 111 -3.39 51.23 35.13
N LYS A 112 -4.22 50.35 35.71
CA LYS A 112 -4.91 50.63 36.98
C LYS A 112 -3.93 50.87 38.13
N MET A 113 -2.82 50.14 38.22
CA MET A 113 -1.77 50.38 39.22
C MET A 113 -1.09 51.75 39.03
N LEU A 114 -0.99 52.23 37.78
CA LEU A 114 -0.47 53.56 37.48
C LEU A 114 -1.49 54.66 37.80
N GLU A 115 -2.76 54.46 37.46
CA GLU A 115 -3.86 55.39 37.76
C GLU A 115 -4.11 55.54 39.26
N THR A 116 -3.99 54.45 40.02
CA THR A 116 -4.13 54.45 41.49
C THR A 116 -2.91 54.98 42.23
N GLY A 117 -1.85 55.37 41.51
CA GLY A 117 -0.62 55.90 42.11
C GLY A 117 0.26 54.86 42.81
N LEU A 118 -0.13 53.58 42.78
CA LEU A 118 0.63 52.47 43.38
C LEU A 118 2.00 52.28 42.69
N VAL A 119 2.10 52.61 41.39
CA VAL A 119 3.35 52.60 40.63
C VAL A 119 3.48 53.89 39.81
N THR A 120 4.61 54.59 39.94
CA THR A 120 4.84 55.82 39.16
C THR A 120 5.15 55.53 37.69
N SER A 121 4.76 56.43 36.78
CA SER A 121 5.07 56.33 35.34
C SER A 121 6.57 56.14 35.06
N LYS A 122 7.45 56.73 35.89
CA LYS A 122 8.90 56.59 35.81
C LYS A 122 9.36 55.16 36.16
N MET A 123 8.74 54.53 37.16
CA MET A 123 9.03 53.13 37.53
C MET A 123 8.58 52.13 36.45
N VAL A 124 7.44 52.37 35.79
CA VAL A 124 6.99 51.52 34.66
C VAL A 124 7.94 51.65 33.47
N LYS A 125 8.34 52.88 33.11
CA LYS A 125 9.19 53.15 31.94
C LYS A 125 10.64 52.65 32.09
N ASN A 126 11.17 52.67 33.31
CA ASN A 126 12.57 52.31 33.58
C ASN A 126 12.77 50.83 33.95
N ASN A 127 11.69 50.08 34.20
CA ASN A 127 11.79 48.71 34.67
C ASN A 127 11.64 47.69 33.51
N HIS A 128 12.67 46.86 33.34
CA HIS A 128 12.75 45.80 32.32
C HIS A 128 11.63 44.76 32.43
N TRP A 129 11.04 44.60 33.62
CA TRP A 129 9.95 43.66 33.85
C TRP A 129 8.61 44.13 33.26
N PHE A 130 8.39 45.45 33.17
CA PHE A 130 7.15 46.04 32.64
C PHE A 130 7.27 46.42 31.15
N VAL A 131 8.46 46.82 30.71
CA VAL A 131 8.74 47.13 29.30
C VAL A 131 9.67 46.06 28.76
N LYS A 132 9.11 44.96 28.25
CA LYS A 132 9.87 44.03 27.40
C LYS A 132 10.21 44.76 26.09
N LYS A 133 11.31 45.53 26.08
CA LYS A 133 11.76 46.17 24.83
C LYS A 133 12.01 45.05 23.81
N PRO A 134 11.51 45.17 22.57
CA PRO A 134 11.96 44.27 21.51
C PRO A 134 13.49 44.41 21.44
N PHE A 135 14.18 43.28 21.46
CA PHE A 135 15.63 43.21 21.27
C PHE A 135 15.95 43.94 19.96
N GLN A 136 16.49 45.15 20.05
CA GLN A 136 17.04 45.83 18.89
C GLN A 136 18.41 45.22 18.66
N PRO A 137 18.62 44.38 17.62
CA PRO A 137 19.99 44.03 17.26
C PRO A 137 20.67 45.35 16.88
N ARG A 138 21.74 45.69 17.59
CA ARG A 138 22.63 46.77 17.15
C ARG A 138 23.17 46.35 15.79
N TYR A 139 22.69 46.96 14.71
CA TYR A 139 23.32 46.85 13.41
C TYR A 139 24.64 47.60 13.50
N THR A 140 25.72 46.93 13.90
CA THR A 140 27.07 47.39 13.61
C THR A 140 27.19 47.33 12.08
N LYS A 141 27.16 48.48 11.40
CA LYS A 141 27.44 48.54 9.97
C LYS A 141 28.88 48.04 9.76
N VAL A 142 29.03 46.78 9.38
CA VAL A 142 30.31 46.25 8.93
C VAL A 142 30.59 46.90 7.58
N ASN A 143 31.68 47.66 7.50
CA ASN A 143 32.12 48.31 6.29
C ASN A 143 32.69 47.24 5.36
N ILE A 144 31.87 46.70 4.44
CA ILE A 144 32.29 45.68 3.47
C ILE A 144 33.04 46.38 2.33
N VAL A 145 34.29 46.78 2.58
CA VAL A 145 35.28 47.05 1.53
C VAL A 145 36.65 46.63 2.04
N SER A 146 36.88 45.33 2.16
CA SER A 146 38.23 44.77 2.05
C SER A 146 38.19 43.76 0.91
N LYS A 147 38.72 44.16 -0.25
CA LYS A 147 38.94 43.26 -1.40
C LYS A 147 39.73 42.06 -0.89
N TYR A 148 39.19 40.86 -1.08
CA TYR A 148 39.89 39.62 -0.77
C TYR A 148 41.09 39.47 -1.71
N THR A 149 42.29 39.32 -1.16
CA THR A 149 43.48 38.89 -1.89
C THR A 149 43.73 37.43 -1.50
N PRO A 150 43.62 36.47 -2.42
CA PRO A 150 43.91 35.07 -2.11
C PRO A 150 45.38 34.91 -1.72
N PRO A 151 45.71 34.10 -0.69
CA PRO A 151 47.08 33.76 -0.37
C PRO A 151 47.70 32.87 -1.47
N GLU A 152 48.99 33.08 -1.76
CA GLU A 152 49.74 32.27 -2.74
C GLU A 152 49.80 30.80 -2.30
N VAL A 153 49.48 29.90 -3.22
CA VAL A 153 49.47 28.45 -3.01
C VAL A 153 50.89 27.94 -3.17
N ASN A 154 51.46 27.43 -2.08
CA ASN A 154 52.79 26.84 -2.06
C ASN A 154 52.73 25.40 -2.66
N PRO A 155 53.53 25.04 -3.67
CA PRO A 155 53.40 23.77 -4.40
C PRO A 155 53.78 22.52 -3.59
N GLU A 156 54.39 22.67 -2.41
CA GLU A 156 54.83 21.52 -1.59
C GLU A 156 53.67 20.82 -0.84
N GLU A 157 52.48 21.42 -0.72
CA GLU A 157 51.33 20.79 -0.06
C GLU A 157 50.36 20.09 -1.03
N SER A 158 50.39 20.38 -2.33
CA SER A 158 49.41 19.83 -3.28
C SER A 158 49.65 18.37 -3.67
N ASP A 159 50.86 17.85 -3.49
CA ASP A 159 51.21 16.47 -3.89
C ASP A 159 50.60 15.39 -2.98
N LYS A 160 50.02 15.76 -1.83
CA LYS A 160 49.36 14.80 -0.92
C LYS A 160 47.92 14.45 -1.33
N ILE A 161 47.31 15.17 -2.27
CA ILE A 161 45.93 14.94 -2.72
C ILE A 161 45.92 14.37 -4.15
N SER A 162 46.81 13.41 -4.42
CA SER A 162 46.81 12.59 -5.62
C SER A 162 46.59 11.14 -5.21
N ARG A 163 45.34 10.77 -4.92
CA ARG A 163 44.95 9.35 -4.90
C ARG A 163 44.37 8.99 -6.26
N LYS A 164 45.22 8.32 -7.05
CA LYS A 164 44.86 7.55 -8.24
C LYS A 164 43.65 6.66 -7.94
N ALA A 165 42.58 6.84 -8.71
CA ALA A 165 41.53 5.84 -8.85
C ALA A 165 42.06 4.77 -9.83
N LEU A 166 42.22 3.54 -9.32
CA LEU A 166 42.29 2.31 -10.11
C LEU A 166 40.87 1.74 -10.19
#